data_AF-A0A5B9Q4B8-F1
#
_entry.id   AF-A0A5B9Q4B8-F1
#
_cell.length_a   1.000
_cell.length_b   1.000
_cell.length_c   1.000
_cell.angle_alpha   90.00
_cell.angle_beta   90.00
_cell.angle_gamma   90.00
#
_symmetry.space_group_name_H-M   'P 1'
#
loop_
_entity.id
_entity.type
_entity.pdbx_description
1 polymer ?
#
loop_
_entity_poly.entity_id
_entity_poly.type
_entity_poly.pdbx_seq_one_letter_code
_entity_poly.pdbx_strand_id
1 'polypeptide(L)' 'MSDYLETSAESTPVKDTSPQVENRWHGYMGNRIPWYVRLIWLGFWVFAVYYTITYLFPALQVEIVSPP' A
#
# COMPACT_ATOMS: atom_id res chain seq x y z
N MET A 1 39.79 -35.63 -23.84
CA MET A 1 40.22 -34.43 -23.06
C MET A 1 39.74 -33.14 -23.72
N SER A 2 39.68 -33.09 -25.05
CA SER A 2 39.04 -32.05 -25.89
C SER A 2 37.55 -31.84 -25.60
N ASP A 3 36.82 -32.93 -25.36
CA ASP A 3 35.35 -32.90 -25.28
C ASP A 3 34.85 -32.19 -24.00
N TYR A 4 35.70 -32.11 -22.97
CA TYR A 4 35.42 -31.36 -21.75
C TYR A 4 35.56 -29.85 -21.93
N LEU A 5 36.38 -29.40 -22.89
CA LEU A 5 36.53 -27.98 -23.21
C LEU A 5 35.38 -27.47 -24.08
N GLU A 6 34.85 -28.31 -24.98
CA GLU A 6 33.64 -27.97 -25.75
C GLU A 6 32.38 -27.97 -24.87
N THR A 7 32.23 -28.91 -23.92
CA THR A 7 31.06 -28.93 -23.03
C THR A 7 31.01 -27.74 -22.06
N SER A 8 32.18 -27.18 -21.71
CA SER A 8 32.27 -26.00 -20.82
C SER A 8 32.02 -24.68 -21.57
N ALA A 9 31.98 -24.72 -22.90
CA ALA A 9 31.62 -23.61 -23.78
C ALA A 9 30.13 -23.61 -24.14
N GLU A 10 29.31 -24.44 -23.47
CA GLU A 10 27.85 -24.28 -23.53
C GLU A 10 27.51 -22.91 -22.94
N SER A 11 27.05 -22.03 -23.83
CA SER A 11 26.78 -20.64 -23.53
C SER A 11 25.65 -20.57 -22.50
N THR A 12 25.99 -20.41 -21.23
CA THR A 12 25.04 -19.93 -20.24
C THR A 12 24.44 -18.65 -20.80
N PRO A 13 23.14 -18.59 -21.12
CA PRO A 13 22.55 -17.39 -21.68
C PRO A 13 22.79 -16.29 -20.65
N VAL A 14 23.49 -15.23 -21.07
CA VAL A 14 23.70 -14.04 -20.24
C VAL A 14 22.32 -13.62 -19.78
N LYS A 15 22.05 -13.74 -18.47
CA LYS A 15 20.79 -13.26 -17.90
C LYS A 15 20.70 -11.80 -18.26
N ASP A 16 19.76 -11.47 -19.14
CA ASP A 16 19.49 -10.12 -19.57
C ASP A 16 18.92 -9.35 -18.37
N THR A 17 19.80 -8.76 -17.56
CA THR A 17 19.48 -7.90 -16.41
C THR A 17 19.30 -6.45 -16.85
N SER A 18 18.84 -6.23 -18.09
CA SER A 18 18.50 -4.88 -18.52
C SER A 18 17.36 -4.35 -17.64
N PRO A 19 17.38 -3.06 -17.28
CA PRO A 19 16.32 -2.45 -16.47
C PRO A 19 14.91 -2.69 -17.03
N GLN A 20 14.79 -2.87 -18.34
CA GLN A 20 13.56 -3.18 -19.06
C GLN A 20 13.04 -4.61 -18.79
N VAL A 21 13.95 -5.57 -18.59
CA VAL A 21 13.60 -6.96 -18.21
C VAL A 21 13.28 -7.06 -16.72
N GLU A 22 14.02 -6.34 -15.87
CA GLU A 22 13.77 -6.30 -14.42
C GLU A 22 12.44 -5.60 -14.07
N ASN A 23 12.09 -4.51 -14.76
CA ASN A 23 10.79 -3.83 -14.60
C ASN A 23 9.58 -4.67 -14.98
N ARG A 24 9.75 -5.75 -15.76
CA ARG A 24 8.62 -6.61 -16.18
C ARG A 24 8.14 -7.52 -15.05
N TRP A 25 9.01 -7.84 -14.09
CA TRP A 25 8.70 -8.75 -12.97
C TRP A 25 8.33 -8.03 -11.68
N HIS A 26 8.50 -6.71 -11.63
CA HIS A 26 7.92 -5.89 -10.59
C HIS A 26 6.42 -5.74 -10.85
N GLY A 27 5.65 -6.76 -10.47
CA GLY A 27 4.22 -6.66 -10.30
C GLY A 27 3.93 -5.64 -9.19
N TYR A 28 3.97 -4.35 -9.52
CA TYR A 28 3.51 -3.28 -8.65
C TYR A 28 2.03 -3.53 -8.39
N MET A 29 1.74 -4.26 -7.31
CA MET A 29 0.39 -4.43 -6.74
C MET A 29 -0.08 -3.13 -6.08
N GLY A 30 0.31 -1.96 -6.61
CA GLY A 30 0.06 -0.65 -6.02
C GLY A 30 -1.41 -0.23 -6.05
N ASN A 31 -2.22 -0.79 -6.96
CA ASN A 31 -3.64 -0.43 -7.06
C ASN A 31 -4.57 -1.29 -6.17
N ARG A 32 -4.07 -2.37 -5.55
CA ARG A 32 -4.91 -3.22 -4.70
C ARG A 32 -4.88 -2.69 -3.27
N ILE A 33 -5.65 -1.62 -3.03
CA ILE A 33 -5.90 -1.14 -1.66
C ILE A 33 -6.37 -2.35 -0.83
N PRO A 34 -5.70 -2.69 0.28
CA PRO A 34 -6.10 -3.83 1.08
C PRO A 34 -7.48 -3.61 1.70
N TRP A 35 -8.30 -4.66 1.74
CA TRP A 35 -9.70 -4.56 2.20
C TRP A 35 -9.79 -4.08 3.66
N TYR A 36 -8.83 -4.44 4.51
CA TYR A 36 -8.81 -4.02 5.92
C TYR A 36 -8.61 -2.50 6.07
N VAL A 37 -7.86 -1.85 5.18
CA VAL A 37 -7.71 -0.39 5.18
C VAL A 37 -9.07 0.27 4.96
N ARG A 38 -9.89 -0.29 4.06
CA ARG A 38 -11.25 0.20 3.82
C ARG A 38 -12.13 0.06 5.05
N LEU A 39 -12.03 -1.06 5.78
CA LEU A 39 -12.79 -1.26 7.01
C LEU A 39 -12.36 -0.30 8.12
N ILE A 40 -11.05 -0.10 8.31
CA ILE A 40 -10.52 0.86 9.28
C ILE A 40 -10.99 2.27 8.91
N TRP A 41 -10.99 2.63 7.63
CA TRP A 41 -11.48 3.91 7.16
C TRP A 41 -12.97 4.11 7.44
N LEU A 42 -13.79 3.09 7.19
CA LEU A 42 -15.23 3.13 7.46
C LEU A 42 -15.51 3.23 8.96
N GLY A 43 -14.76 2.47 9.78
CA GLY A 43 -14.83 2.56 11.23
C GLY A 43 -14.40 3.93 11.78
N PHE A 44 -13.35 4.52 11.21
CA PHE A 44 -12.90 5.88 11.54
C PHE A 44 -14.03 6.89 11.32
N TRP A 45 -14.72 6.84 10.18
CA TRP A 45 -15.82 7.76 9.90
C TRP A 45 -17.02 7.55 10.80
N VAL A 46 -17.41 6.30 11.10
CA VAL A 46 -18.48 6.01 12.05
C VAL A 46 -18.14 6.58 13.44
N PHE A 47 -16.92 6.37 13.90
CA PHE A 47 -16.44 6.91 15.17
C PHE A 47 -16.43 8.45 15.17
N ALA A 48 -15.91 9.07 14.10
CA ALA A 48 -15.85 10.52 13.97
C ALA A 48 -17.24 11.15 14.03
N VAL A 49 -18.22 10.60 13.30
CA VAL A 49 -19.61 11.07 13.31
C VAL A 49 -20.22 10.89 14.70
N TYR A 50 -20.08 9.71 15.30
CA TYR A 50 -20.59 9.43 16.65
C TYR A 50 -20.04 10.42 17.68
N TYR A 51 -18.72 10.57 17.73
CA TYR A 51 -18.05 11.48 18.67
C TYR A 51 -18.47 12.94 18.46
N THR A 52 -18.59 13.36 17.21
CA THR A 52 -19.00 14.73 16.85
C THR A 52 -20.40 15.04 17.36
N ILE A 53 -21.35 14.13 17.17
CA ILE A 53 -22.75 14.30 17.62
C ILE A 53 -22.85 14.25 19.14
N THR A 54 -22.17 13.28 19.78
CA THR A 54 -22.30 13.06 21.23
C THR A 54 -21.55 14.09 22.08
N TYR A 55 -20.38 14.57 21.63
CA TYR A 55 -19.51 15.40 22.47
C TYR A 55 -19.24 16.78 21.87
N LEU A 56 -18.91 16.85 20.57
CA LEU A 56 -18.50 18.12 19.96
C LEU A 56 -19.66 19.12 19.87
N PHE A 57 -20.81 18.71 19.33
CA PHE A 57 -21.95 19.61 19.17
C PHE A 57 -22.49 20.15 20.51
N PRO A 58 -22.70 19.34 21.56
CA PRO A 58 -23.13 19.86 22.85
C PRO A 58 -22.11 20.82 23.47
N ALA A 59 -20.81 20.53 23.38
CA ALA A 59 -19.78 21.41 23.89
C ALA A 59 -19.78 22.78 23.17
N LEU A 60 -19.94 22.78 21.84
CA LEU A 60 -20.05 24.02 21.07
C LEU A 60 -21.29 24.84 21.44
N GLN A 61 -22.43 24.18 21.71
CA GLN A 61 -23.64 24.86 22.17
C GLN A 61 -23.44 25.56 23.51
N VAL A 62 -22.72 24.93 24.45
CA VAL A 62 -22.42 25.52 25.76
C VAL A 62 -21.62 26.82 25.61
N GLU A 63 -20.56 26.80 24.81
CA GLU A 63 -19.69 27.96 24.56
C GLU A 63 -20.45 29.13 23.89
N ILE A 64 -21.38 28.83 22.97
CA ILE A 64 -22.16 29.88 22.27
C ILE A 64 -23.23 30.49 23.18
N VAL A 65 -23.91 29.68 24.00
CA VAL A 65 -25.03 30.14 24.83
C VAL A 65 -24.55 30.76 26.14
N SER A 66 -23.41 30.31 26.66
CA SER A 66 -22.87 30.70 27.97
C SER A 66 -21.40 31.14 27.86
N PRO A 67 -21.08 32.22 27.12
CA PRO A 67 -19.73 32.75 27.14
C PRO A 67 -19.38 33.22 28.58
N PRO A 68 -18.13 33.03 29.05
CA PRO A 68 -17.70 33.46 30.38
C PRO A 68 -17.77 34.97 30.60
#